data_AF-A0A0P9ZH09-F1
#
_entry.id   AF-A0A0P9ZH09-F1
#
_cell.length_a   1.000
_cell.length_b   1.000
_cell.length_c   1.000
_cell.angle_alpha   90.00
_cell.angle_beta   90.00
_cell.angle_gamma   90.00
#
_symmetry.space_group_name_H-M   'P 1'
#
loop_
_entity.id
_entity.type
_entity.pdbx_description
1 polymer ?
#
loop_
_entity_poly.entity_id
_entity_poly.type
_entity_poly.pdbx_seq_one_letter_code
_entity_poly.pdbx_strand_id
1 'polypeptide(L)'
;MSYHLRYALPITAPRMFSKNNYDLRWNENYQIHNFVESDPTLQHGFKSNEPMLWSEDTFKDHTLLYGEMKKFNLNYGWLQSSWYNSAAKGVVTLSRSTEAITLKELDAKEAKMSKLVRLTHACLSEIITLSPPYNPLEKLSTREVEVLKWVADGKTGEVNGKVLGVTERTVTHHTVNIMQKLNATNKTAAAVKAALLGII
;
A
#
# COMPACT_ATOMS: atom_id res chain seq x y z
N MET A 1 15.45 11.33 4.99
CA MET A 1 14.81 10.01 4.80
C MET A 1 13.34 10.12 5.17
N SER A 2 12.47 9.65 4.30
CA SER A 2 11.06 9.42 4.58
C SER A 2 10.65 8.00 4.25
N TYR A 3 9.62 7.52 4.95
CA TYR A 3 8.92 6.28 4.71
C TYR A 3 7.43 6.57 4.63
N HIS A 4 6.79 6.08 3.56
CA HIS A 4 5.36 6.17 3.34
C HIS A 4 4.79 4.78 3.14
N LEU A 5 3.64 4.53 3.75
CA LEU A 5 2.89 3.30 3.60
C LEU A 5 1.47 3.63 3.21
N ARG A 6 1.03 3.13 2.06
CA ARG A 6 -0.37 3.20 1.62
C ARG A 6 -1.04 1.85 1.77
N TYR A 7 -2.16 1.82 2.47
CA TYR A 7 -3.09 0.70 2.51
C TYR A 7 -4.21 0.91 1.51
N ALA A 8 -4.51 -0.11 0.70
CA ALA A 8 -5.53 -0.08 -0.32
C ALA A 8 -6.96 0.02 0.25
N LEU A 9 -7.14 -0.20 1.55
CA LEU A 9 -8.45 -0.24 2.19
C LEU A 9 -8.66 0.90 3.20
N PRO A 10 -9.86 1.52 3.23
CA PRO A 10 -10.96 1.35 2.27
C PRO A 10 -10.59 1.88 0.87
N ILE A 11 -11.12 1.25 -0.19
CA ILE A 11 -10.75 1.58 -1.60
C ILE A 11 -11.07 3.03 -1.95
N THR A 12 -12.19 3.55 -1.43
CA THR A 12 -12.64 4.93 -1.68
C THR A 12 -11.76 5.98 -0.99
N ALA A 13 -11.07 5.60 0.08
CA ALA A 13 -10.19 6.50 0.83
C ALA A 13 -8.99 5.71 1.39
N PRO A 14 -8.01 5.36 0.53
CA PRO A 14 -6.84 4.61 0.94
C PRO A 14 -6.10 5.33 2.06
N ARG A 15 -5.80 4.61 3.14
CA ARG A 15 -5.10 5.19 4.29
C ARG A 15 -3.62 5.28 3.99
N MET A 16 -3.01 6.39 4.39
CA MET A 16 -1.57 6.58 4.29
C MET A 16 -0.96 6.85 5.66
N PHE A 17 0.15 6.19 5.93
CA PHE A 17 1.04 6.45 7.06
C PHE A 17 2.35 7.02 6.54
N SER A 18 2.91 7.99 7.24
CA SER A 18 4.18 8.62 6.89
C SER A 18 5.04 8.80 8.14
N LYS A 19 6.34 8.54 8.01
CA LYS A 19 7.34 8.87 9.02
C LYS A 19 8.61 9.35 8.32
N ASN A 20 9.19 10.45 8.79
CA ASN A 20 10.42 11.00 8.22
C ASN A 20 11.25 11.71 9.29
N ASN A 21 12.47 12.09 8.91
CA ASN A 21 13.40 12.88 9.72
C ASN A 21 13.68 14.26 9.11
N TYR A 22 12.74 14.81 8.33
CA TYR A 22 12.86 16.15 7.77
C TYR A 22 12.56 17.24 8.80
N ASP A 23 12.90 18.48 8.45
CA ASP A 23 12.58 19.67 9.23
C ASP A 23 11.07 19.71 9.53
N LEU A 24 10.70 20.02 10.77
CA LEU A 24 9.30 20.09 11.19
C LEU A 24 8.52 21.12 10.39
N ARG A 25 9.15 22.25 10.03
CA ARG A 25 8.54 23.30 9.21
C ARG A 25 8.24 22.81 7.80
N TRP A 26 9.09 21.94 7.26
CA TRP A 26 8.81 21.27 5.99
C TRP A 26 7.60 20.35 6.12
N ASN A 27 7.52 19.56 7.20
CA ASN A 27 6.40 18.65 7.42
C ASN A 27 5.06 19.39 7.58
N GLU A 28 5.04 20.51 8.30
CA GLU A 28 3.87 21.38 8.43
C GLU A 28 3.47 21.97 7.08
N ASN A 29 4.43 22.52 6.33
CA ASN A 29 4.20 23.07 5.00
C ASN A 29 3.63 22.02 4.03
N TYR A 30 4.17 20.79 4.09
CA TYR A 30 3.72 19.67 3.28
C TYR A 30 2.28 19.26 3.57
N GLN A 31 1.88 19.32 4.84
CA GLN A 31 0.51 19.04 5.28
C GLN A 31 -0.45 20.16 4.90
N ILE A 32 -0.09 21.43 5.12
CA ILE A 32 -0.92 22.60 4.81
C ILE A 32 -1.31 22.63 3.33
N HIS A 33 -0.36 22.30 2.44
CA HIS A 33 -0.60 22.27 1.00
C HIS A 33 -1.13 20.93 0.48
N ASN A 34 -1.36 19.95 1.36
CA ASN A 34 -1.77 18.59 1.02
C ASN A 34 -0.91 17.96 -0.10
N PHE A 35 0.42 18.16 -0.06
CA PHE A 35 1.30 17.72 -1.14
C PHE A 35 1.30 16.20 -1.34
N VAL A 36 0.82 15.41 -0.39
CA VAL A 36 0.68 13.95 -0.54
C VAL A 36 -0.06 13.54 -1.82
N GLU A 37 -1.14 14.24 -2.19
CA GLU A 37 -1.96 13.86 -3.34
C GLU A 37 -1.30 14.26 -4.66
N SER A 38 -0.56 15.37 -4.64
CA SER A 38 0.10 15.95 -5.81
C SER A 38 1.57 15.54 -5.94
N ASP A 39 2.16 14.84 -4.98
CA ASP A 39 3.57 14.43 -5.04
C ASP A 39 3.77 13.37 -6.15
N PRO A 40 4.45 13.73 -7.26
CA PRO A 40 4.66 12.81 -8.38
C PRO A 40 5.51 11.60 -7.96
N THR A 41 6.34 11.77 -6.92
CA THR A 41 7.18 10.71 -6.39
C THR A 41 6.37 9.63 -5.70
N LEU A 42 5.41 10.03 -4.87
CA LEU A 42 4.49 9.08 -4.24
C LEU A 42 3.55 8.44 -5.27
N GLN A 43 3.10 9.19 -6.27
CA GLN A 43 2.28 8.65 -7.36
C GLN A 43 3.02 7.55 -8.14
N HIS A 44 4.29 7.76 -8.48
CA HIS A 44 5.14 6.73 -9.08
C HIS A 44 5.35 5.55 -8.13
N GLY A 45 5.79 5.83 -6.90
CA GLY A 45 6.07 4.82 -5.89
C GLY A 45 4.87 3.92 -5.58
N PHE A 46 3.65 4.44 -5.65
CA PHE A 46 2.45 3.65 -5.42
C PHE A 46 2.00 2.83 -6.65
N LYS A 47 2.49 3.14 -7.86
CA LYS A 47 2.14 2.41 -9.10
C LYS A 47 3.24 1.45 -9.58
N SER A 48 4.50 1.82 -9.41
CA SER A 48 5.67 1.07 -9.89
C SER A 48 6.55 0.56 -8.74
N ASN A 49 7.38 -0.45 -9.01
CA ASN A 49 8.51 -0.86 -8.13
C ASN A 49 9.86 -0.31 -8.63
N GLU A 50 9.86 0.32 -9.81
CA GLU A 50 11.07 0.90 -10.39
C GLU A 50 11.60 2.04 -9.53
N PRO A 51 12.92 2.16 -9.35
CA PRO A 51 13.51 3.29 -8.67
C PRO A 51 13.15 4.59 -9.40
N MET A 52 13.02 5.67 -8.65
CA MET A 52 12.86 6.99 -9.24
C MET A 52 13.79 7.99 -8.58
N LEU A 53 14.57 8.67 -9.43
CA LEU A 53 15.42 9.78 -9.02
C LEU A 53 14.66 11.10 -9.19
N TRP A 54 14.81 12.00 -8.23
CA TRP A 54 14.28 13.36 -8.34
C TRP A 54 15.03 14.12 -9.42
N SER A 55 14.30 14.66 -10.38
CA SER A 55 14.80 15.52 -11.45
C SER A 55 13.85 16.69 -11.67
N GLU A 56 14.29 17.74 -12.36
CA GLU A 56 13.40 18.85 -12.73
C GLU A 56 12.22 18.35 -13.57
N ASP A 57 12.46 17.39 -14.47
CA ASP A 57 11.42 16.76 -15.28
C ASP A 57 10.36 16.03 -14.44
N THR A 58 10.76 15.42 -13.33
CA THR A 58 9.84 14.75 -12.39
C THR A 58 8.84 15.74 -11.79
N PHE A 59 9.24 17.00 -11.59
CA PHE A 59 8.43 18.02 -10.92
C PHE A 59 7.99 19.16 -11.84
N LYS A 60 8.09 19.00 -13.17
CA LYS A 60 7.74 20.03 -14.15
C LYS A 60 6.33 20.61 -13.95
N ASP A 61 5.36 19.76 -13.59
CA ASP A 61 3.96 20.11 -13.35
C ASP A 61 3.68 20.45 -11.87
N HIS A 62 4.71 20.38 -11.02
CA HIS A 62 4.64 20.49 -9.56
C HIS A 62 5.67 21.50 -9.02
N THR A 63 5.79 22.64 -9.69
CA THR A 63 6.81 23.67 -9.42
C THR A 63 6.76 24.23 -7.99
N LEU A 64 5.56 24.38 -7.42
CA LEU A 64 5.39 24.82 -6.03
C LEU A 64 6.05 23.83 -5.06
N LEU A 65 5.73 22.55 -5.18
CA LEU A 65 6.31 21.48 -4.35
C LEU A 65 7.83 21.48 -4.48
N TYR A 66 8.34 21.51 -5.71
CA TYR A 66 9.78 21.48 -5.96
C TYR A 66 10.50 22.70 -5.38
N GLY A 67 9.94 23.90 -5.55
CA GLY A 67 10.49 25.14 -4.99
C GLY A 67 10.56 25.09 -3.46
N GLU A 68 9.50 24.61 -2.81
CA GLU A 68 9.49 24.43 -1.36
C GLU A 68 10.51 23.39 -0.89
N MET A 69 10.63 22.25 -1.57
CA MET A 69 11.65 21.23 -1.27
C MET A 69 13.06 21.82 -1.28
N LYS A 70 13.40 22.64 -2.28
CA LYS A 70 14.72 23.29 -2.38
C LYS A 70 15.01 24.23 -1.22
N LYS A 71 14.01 24.98 -0.73
CA LYS A 71 14.18 25.87 0.45
C LYS A 71 14.59 25.10 1.71
N PHE A 72 14.20 23.83 1.81
CA PHE A 72 14.55 22.94 2.92
C PHE A 72 15.74 22.01 2.61
N ASN A 73 16.54 22.31 1.59
CA ASN A 73 17.69 21.52 1.16
C ASN A 73 17.36 20.08 0.74
N LEU A 74 16.13 19.81 0.32
CA LEU A 74 15.70 18.53 -0.25
C LEU A 74 15.97 18.54 -1.75
N ASN A 75 17.25 18.50 -2.12
CA ASN A 75 17.68 18.81 -3.49
C ASN A 75 17.69 17.59 -4.40
N TYR A 76 18.17 16.46 -3.89
CA TYR A 76 18.30 15.20 -4.60
C TYR A 76 17.64 14.11 -3.79
N GLY A 77 16.95 13.19 -4.46
CA GLY A 77 16.32 12.08 -3.79
C GLY A 77 16.17 10.87 -4.67
N TRP A 78 16.14 9.72 -4.01
CA TRP A 78 15.91 8.41 -4.59
C TRP A 78 14.75 7.77 -3.83
N LEU A 79 13.67 7.57 -4.56
CA LEU A 79 12.51 6.82 -4.13
C LEU A 79 12.64 5.37 -4.58
N GLN A 80 12.47 4.46 -3.63
CA GLN A 80 12.35 3.03 -3.89
C GLN A 80 11.06 2.52 -3.25
N SER A 81 10.34 1.67 -3.95
CA SER A 81 9.08 1.08 -3.49
C SER A 81 9.15 -0.45 -3.42
N SER A 82 8.30 -1.03 -2.58
CA SER A 82 8.09 -2.48 -2.51
C SER A 82 6.64 -2.77 -2.13
N TRP A 83 6.09 -3.83 -2.74
CA TRP A 83 4.90 -4.50 -2.23
C TRP A 83 5.24 -5.41 -1.06
N TYR A 84 4.25 -5.68 -0.23
CA TYR A 84 4.31 -6.69 0.82
C TYR A 84 3.24 -7.74 0.62
N ASN A 85 2.00 -7.27 0.48
CA ASN A 85 0.89 -7.99 -0.08
C ASN A 85 0.14 -7.05 -1.03
N SER A 86 -0.91 -7.54 -1.68
CA SER A 86 -1.76 -6.75 -2.56
C SER A 86 -2.52 -5.61 -1.87
N ALA A 87 -2.56 -5.57 -0.53
CA ALA A 87 -3.26 -4.56 0.25
C ALA A 87 -2.38 -3.39 0.70
N ALA A 88 -1.05 -3.52 0.65
CA ALA A 88 -0.14 -2.56 1.25
C ALA A 88 1.10 -2.31 0.39
N LYS A 89 1.42 -1.03 0.18
CA LYS A 89 2.61 -0.60 -0.56
C LYS A 89 3.46 0.36 0.25
N GLY A 90 4.72 -0.03 0.45
CA GLY A 90 5.74 0.75 1.14
C GLY A 90 6.63 1.50 0.16
N VAL A 91 7.00 2.71 0.54
CA VAL A 91 7.88 3.59 -0.21
C VAL A 91 8.91 4.18 0.76
N VAL A 92 10.18 4.10 0.41
CA VAL A 92 11.27 4.79 1.12
C VAL A 92 11.86 5.81 0.17
N THR A 93 12.05 7.03 0.67
CA THR A 93 12.78 8.07 -0.04
C THR A 93 13.99 8.50 0.77
N LEU A 94 15.18 8.32 0.19
CA LEU A 94 16.41 8.90 0.71
C LEU A 94 16.69 10.18 -0.05
N SER A 95 16.99 11.26 0.67
CA SER A 95 17.28 12.56 0.07
C SER A 95 18.48 13.19 0.72
N ARG A 96 19.18 14.03 -0.04
CA ARG A 96 20.35 14.80 0.38
C ARG A 96 20.38 16.17 -0.30
N SER A 97 21.12 17.09 0.33
CA SER A 97 21.24 18.48 -0.11
C SER A 97 22.31 18.67 -1.18
N THR A 98 23.36 17.85 -1.17
CA THR A 98 24.52 17.94 -2.06
C THR A 98 24.67 16.66 -2.87
N GLU A 99 25.40 16.78 -3.99
CA GLU A 99 25.74 15.67 -4.90
C GLU A 99 24.54 15.00 -5.58
N ALA A 100 24.43 15.15 -6.89
CA ALA A 100 23.41 14.42 -7.65
C ALA A 100 23.63 12.91 -7.54
N ILE A 101 22.54 12.14 -7.49
CA ILE A 101 22.61 10.68 -7.51
C ILE A 101 22.89 10.27 -8.95
N THR A 102 24.09 9.70 -9.17
CA THR A 102 24.51 9.30 -10.52
C THR A 102 23.94 7.92 -10.90
N LEU A 103 23.87 7.62 -12.19
CA LEU A 103 23.49 6.28 -12.66
C LEU A 103 24.44 5.19 -12.13
N LYS A 104 25.74 5.48 -12.06
CA LYS A 104 26.72 4.56 -11.46
C LYS A 104 26.45 4.29 -9.97
N GLU A 105 26.02 5.31 -9.22
CA GLU A 105 25.62 5.16 -7.82
C GLU A 105 24.33 4.35 -7.69
N LEU A 106 23.36 4.60 -8.58
CA LEU A 106 22.11 3.86 -8.66
C LEU A 106 22.40 2.37 -8.89
N ASP A 107 23.12 2.02 -9.95
CA ASP A 107 23.48 0.65 -10.30
C ASP A 107 24.20 -0.07 -9.14
N ALA A 108 25.12 0.63 -8.47
CA ALA A 108 25.90 0.06 -7.38
C ALA A 108 25.10 -0.15 -6.08
N LYS A 109 23.98 0.57 -5.88
CA LYS A 109 23.25 0.60 -4.60
C LYS A 109 21.80 0.13 -4.71
N GLU A 110 21.28 -0.13 -5.91
CA GLU A 110 19.85 -0.43 -6.11
C GLU A 110 19.42 -1.68 -5.33
N ALA A 111 20.21 -2.75 -5.41
CA ALA A 111 19.95 -3.97 -4.63
C ALA A 111 19.89 -3.70 -3.12
N LYS A 112 20.73 -2.78 -2.60
CA LYS A 112 20.73 -2.39 -1.19
C LYS A 112 19.48 -1.57 -0.84
N MET A 113 19.07 -0.65 -1.72
CA MET A 113 17.85 0.14 -1.55
C MET A 113 16.60 -0.74 -1.57
N SER A 114 16.48 -1.64 -2.54
CA SER A 114 15.38 -2.61 -2.61
C SER A 114 15.31 -3.46 -1.34
N LYS A 115 16.46 -3.96 -0.85
CA LYS A 115 16.53 -4.69 0.43
C LYS A 115 16.11 -3.81 1.61
N LEU A 116 16.56 -2.56 1.68
CA LEU A 116 16.19 -1.62 2.74
C LEU A 116 14.67 -1.41 2.80
N VAL A 117 14.01 -1.18 1.66
CA VAL A 117 12.57 -0.94 1.61
C VAL A 117 11.81 -2.18 2.07
N ARG A 118 12.21 -3.37 1.60
CA ARG A 118 11.60 -4.63 2.03
C ARG A 118 11.72 -4.87 3.53
N LEU A 119 12.90 -4.63 4.12
CA LEU A 119 13.13 -4.80 5.55
C LEU A 119 12.40 -3.76 6.39
N THR A 120 12.48 -2.49 5.97
CA THR A 120 11.74 -1.38 6.60
C THR A 120 10.26 -1.68 6.63
N HIS A 121 9.74 -2.15 5.49
CA HIS A 121 8.35 -2.49 5.37
C HIS A 121 7.98 -3.69 6.23
N ALA A 122 8.72 -4.79 6.23
CA ALA A 122 8.43 -5.95 7.08
C ALA A 122 8.37 -5.60 8.57
N CYS A 123 9.29 -4.76 9.05
CA CYS A 123 9.33 -4.32 10.44
C CYS A 123 8.16 -3.36 10.78
N LEU A 124 7.93 -2.36 9.93
CA LEU A 124 6.89 -1.36 10.19
C LEU A 124 5.48 -1.88 9.90
N SER A 125 5.31 -2.83 8.97
CA SER A 125 4.02 -3.41 8.66
C SER A 125 3.47 -4.19 9.84
N GLU A 126 4.29 -4.91 10.60
CA GLU A 126 3.82 -5.58 11.83
C GLU A 126 3.28 -4.56 12.82
N ILE A 127 4.02 -3.49 13.10
CA ILE A 127 3.60 -2.42 14.03
C ILE A 127 2.30 -1.74 13.55
N ILE A 128 2.19 -1.49 12.24
CA ILE A 128 1.06 -0.75 11.67
C ILE A 128 -0.16 -1.66 11.44
N THR A 129 0.01 -2.95 11.14
CA THR A 129 -1.10 -3.93 11.02
C THR A 129 -1.64 -4.40 12.36
N LEU A 130 -0.84 -4.31 13.43
CA LEU A 130 -1.31 -4.47 14.82
C LEU A 130 -2.23 -3.32 15.27
N SER A 131 -2.28 -2.19 14.53
CA SER A 131 -3.26 -1.13 14.78
C SER A 131 -4.58 -1.41 14.03
N PRO A 132 -5.75 -1.36 14.71
CA PRO A 132 -7.06 -1.67 14.11
C PRO A 132 -7.36 -0.86 12.83
N PRO A 133 -8.08 -1.42 11.82
CA PRO A 133 -9.12 -2.45 11.97
C PRO A 133 -8.88 -3.74 11.17
N TYR A 134 -7.66 -4.01 10.69
CA TYR A 134 -7.40 -5.03 9.65
C TYR A 134 -6.86 -6.37 10.14
N ASN A 135 -6.88 -6.63 11.44
CA ASN A 135 -6.73 -7.99 11.92
C ASN A 135 -8.08 -8.68 11.73
N PRO A 136 -8.22 -9.71 10.86
CA PRO A 136 -9.42 -10.52 10.85
C PRO A 136 -9.62 -11.01 12.29
N LEU A 137 -10.77 -10.69 12.89
CA LEU A 137 -11.06 -11.06 14.28
C LEU A 137 -10.84 -12.56 14.48
N GLU A 138 -11.02 -13.35 13.41
CA GLU A 138 -10.71 -14.76 13.32
C GLU A 138 -10.23 -15.15 11.91
N LYS A 139 -9.41 -16.20 11.81
CA LYS A 139 -9.01 -16.78 10.52
C LYS A 139 -10.22 -17.46 9.85
N LEU A 140 -10.30 -17.36 8.52
CA LEU A 140 -11.25 -18.15 7.74
C LEU A 140 -10.85 -19.63 7.77
N SER A 141 -11.85 -20.51 7.88
CA SER A 141 -11.69 -21.94 7.71
C SER A 141 -11.44 -22.30 6.24
N THR A 142 -10.88 -23.48 5.98
CA THR A 142 -10.67 -24.00 4.62
C THR A 142 -11.96 -23.95 3.79
N ARG A 143 -13.09 -24.31 4.41
CA ARG A 143 -14.39 -24.31 3.73
C ARG A 143 -14.90 -22.91 3.40
N GLU A 144 -14.70 -21.96 4.31
CA GLU A 144 -15.02 -20.55 4.05
C GLU A 144 -14.15 -19.98 2.92
N VAL A 145 -12.87 -20.35 2.85
CA VAL A 145 -11.97 -19.95 1.76
C VAL A 145 -12.46 -20.51 0.40
N GLU A 146 -12.85 -21.78 0.35
CA GLU A 146 -13.42 -22.39 -0.87
C GLU A 146 -14.69 -21.67 -1.34
N VAL A 147 -15.64 -21.43 -0.42
CA VAL A 147 -16.87 -20.68 -0.71
C VAL A 147 -16.53 -19.29 -1.24
N LEU A 148 -15.57 -18.60 -0.62
CA LEU A 148 -15.20 -17.24 -0.96
C LEU A 148 -14.53 -17.13 -2.34
N LYS A 149 -13.73 -18.11 -2.75
CA LYS A 149 -13.13 -18.15 -4.10
C LYS A 149 -14.20 -18.16 -5.19
N TRP A 150 -15.22 -19.01 -5.06
CA TRP A 150 -16.34 -19.03 -6.00
C TRP A 150 -17.19 -17.75 -5.96
N VAL A 151 -17.32 -17.13 -4.79
CA VAL A 151 -17.96 -15.81 -4.67
C VAL A 151 -17.14 -14.73 -5.39
N ALA A 152 -15.81 -14.76 -5.29
CA ALA A 152 -14.91 -13.83 -5.97
C ALA A 152 -14.97 -13.99 -7.50
N ASP A 153 -15.14 -15.22 -8.00
CA ASP A 153 -15.41 -15.53 -9.40
C ASP A 153 -16.84 -15.16 -9.86
N GLY A 154 -17.67 -14.61 -8.96
CA GLY A 154 -19.02 -14.14 -9.26
C GLY A 154 -20.08 -15.25 -9.34
N LYS A 155 -19.82 -16.46 -8.82
CA LYS A 155 -20.81 -17.56 -8.84
C LYS A 155 -21.96 -17.30 -7.86
N THR A 156 -23.15 -17.81 -8.21
CA THR A 156 -24.33 -17.78 -7.34
C THR A 156 -24.21 -18.81 -6.20
N GLY A 157 -25.01 -18.63 -5.14
CA GLY A 157 -25.05 -19.58 -4.02
C GLY A 157 -25.44 -20.99 -4.46
N GLU A 158 -26.38 -21.10 -5.39
CA GLU A 158 -26.79 -22.35 -6.02
C GLU A 158 -25.63 -23.07 -6.75
N VAL A 159 -24.91 -22.36 -7.63
CA VAL A 159 -23.78 -22.93 -8.38
C VAL A 159 -22.66 -23.34 -7.43
N ASN A 160 -22.33 -22.48 -6.47
CA ASN A 160 -21.32 -22.75 -5.46
C ASN A 160 -21.70 -24.00 -4.64
N GLY A 161 -22.96 -24.13 -4.25
CA GLY A 161 -23.47 -25.30 -3.54
C GLY A 161 -23.34 -26.60 -4.35
N LYS A 162 -23.72 -26.56 -5.64
CA LYS A 162 -23.55 -27.71 -6.56
C LYS A 162 -22.08 -28.12 -6.68
N VAL A 163 -21.18 -27.17 -6.88
CA VAL A 163 -19.75 -27.43 -7.04
C VAL A 163 -19.12 -27.99 -5.76
N LEU A 164 -19.54 -27.48 -4.61
CA LEU A 164 -18.99 -27.86 -3.32
C LEU A 164 -19.71 -29.07 -2.68
N GLY A 165 -20.78 -29.59 -3.28
CA GLY A 165 -21.56 -30.70 -2.73
C GLY A 165 -22.37 -30.35 -1.49
N VAL A 166 -22.85 -29.10 -1.37
CA VAL A 166 -23.66 -28.61 -0.23
C VAL A 166 -24.88 -27.83 -0.71
N THR A 167 -25.82 -27.58 0.20
CA THR A 167 -27.00 -26.77 -0.13
C THR A 167 -26.65 -25.29 -0.27
N GLU A 168 -27.44 -24.54 -1.03
CA GLU A 168 -27.33 -23.07 -1.11
C GLU A 168 -27.46 -22.40 0.27
N ARG A 169 -28.28 -22.97 1.15
CA ARG A 169 -28.41 -22.51 2.54
C ARG A 169 -27.08 -22.62 3.30
N THR A 170 -26.35 -23.71 3.10
CA THR A 170 -25.02 -23.92 3.70
C THR A 170 -24.00 -22.90 3.15
N VAL A 171 -24.04 -22.62 1.83
CA VAL A 171 -23.19 -21.58 1.23
C VAL A 171 -23.50 -20.20 1.80
N THR A 172 -24.79 -19.88 1.97
CA THR A 172 -25.24 -18.62 2.59
C THR A 172 -24.73 -18.51 4.03
N HIS A 173 -24.79 -19.60 4.81
CA HIS A 173 -24.25 -19.62 6.16
C HIS A 173 -22.74 -19.32 6.19
N HIS A 174 -21.94 -20.00 5.36
CA HIS A 174 -20.50 -19.68 5.25
C HIS A 174 -20.25 -18.24 4.81
N THR A 175 -21.03 -17.72 3.86
CA THR A 175 -20.91 -16.33 3.38
C THR A 175 -21.16 -15.31 4.49
N VAL A 176 -22.15 -15.54 5.35
CA VAL A 176 -22.42 -14.69 6.52
C VAL A 176 -21.24 -14.70 7.49
N ASN A 177 -20.70 -15.88 7.81
CA ASN A 177 -19.54 -15.99 8.71
C ASN A 177 -18.29 -15.30 8.13
N ILE A 178 -18.04 -15.46 6.83
CA ILE A 178 -16.95 -14.77 6.13
C ILE A 178 -17.10 -13.25 6.24
N MET A 179 -18.30 -12.72 5.99
CA MET A 179 -18.56 -11.29 6.08
C MET A 179 -18.32 -10.76 7.50
N GLN A 180 -18.74 -11.49 8.53
CA GLN A 180 -18.49 -11.12 9.92
C GLN A 180 -16.98 -11.12 10.23
N LYS A 181 -16.26 -12.19 9.89
CA LYS A 181 -14.81 -12.33 10.14
C LYS A 181 -13.96 -11.27 9.42
N LEU A 182 -14.36 -10.88 8.20
CA LEU A 182 -13.68 -9.84 7.40
C LEU A 182 -14.23 -8.42 7.65
N ASN A 183 -15.18 -8.26 8.58
CA ASN A 183 -15.89 -7.01 8.83
C ASN A 183 -16.41 -6.35 7.53
N ALA A 184 -17.05 -7.15 6.67
CA ALA A 184 -17.54 -6.74 5.36
C ALA A 184 -19.06 -6.59 5.35
N THR A 185 -19.56 -5.58 4.65
CA THR A 185 -21.00 -5.26 4.57
C THR A 185 -21.75 -6.13 3.57
N ASN A 186 -21.05 -6.72 2.61
CA ASN A 186 -21.62 -7.62 1.61
C ASN A 186 -20.54 -8.57 1.04
N LYS A 187 -21.00 -9.59 0.30
CA LYS A 187 -20.14 -10.63 -0.28
C LYS A 187 -19.09 -10.09 -1.27
N THR A 188 -19.40 -9.03 -2.01
CA THR A 188 -18.46 -8.38 -2.94
C THR A 188 -17.35 -7.68 -2.16
N ALA A 189 -17.69 -6.91 -1.13
CA ALA A 189 -16.73 -6.29 -0.24
C ALA A 189 -15.86 -7.33 0.47
N ALA A 190 -16.43 -8.47 0.88
CA ALA A 190 -15.69 -9.57 1.48
C ALA A 190 -14.68 -10.18 0.49
N ALA A 191 -15.11 -10.48 -0.75
CA ALA A 191 -14.24 -11.02 -1.79
C ALA A 191 -13.08 -10.07 -2.11
N VAL A 192 -13.36 -8.78 -2.30
CA VAL A 192 -12.35 -7.76 -2.60
C VAL A 192 -11.35 -7.61 -1.44
N LYS A 193 -11.83 -7.56 -0.19
CA LYS A 193 -10.95 -7.53 0.98
C LYS A 193 -10.05 -8.76 1.06
N ALA A 194 -10.62 -9.96 0.87
CA ALA A 194 -9.86 -11.20 0.93
C ALA A 194 -8.79 -11.28 -0.16
N ALA A 195 -9.11 -10.87 -1.39
CA ALA A 195 -8.15 -10.81 -2.48
C ALA A 195 -7.01 -9.83 -2.18
N LEU A 196 -7.33 -8.61 -1.75
CA LEU A 196 -6.31 -7.61 -1.40
C LEU A 196 -5.42 -8.09 -0.25
N LEU A 197 -5.99 -8.76 0.76
CA LEU A 197 -5.23 -9.28 1.90
C LEU A 197 -4.42 -10.55 1.57
N GLY A 198 -4.57 -11.13 0.37
CA GLY A 198 -3.89 -12.36 -0.05
C GLY A 198 -4.44 -13.62 0.63
N ILE A 199 -5.71 -13.61 1.04
CA ILE A 199 -6.39 -14.76 1.66
C ILE A 199 -6.85 -15.77 0.59
N ILE A 200 -7.23 -15.28 -0.59
CA ILE A 200 -7.71 -16.08 -1.74
C ILE A 200 -6.87 -15.83 -2.98
#